data_AF-A0A9D8YUI9-F1
#
_entry.id   AF-A0A9D8YUI9-F1
#
_cell.length_a   1.000
_cell.length_b   1.000
_cell.length_c   1.000
_cell.angle_alpha   90.00
_cell.angle_beta   90.00
_cell.angle_gamma   90.00
#
_symmetry.space_group_name_H-M   'P 1'
#
loop_
_entity.id
_entity.type
_entity.pdbx_description
1 polymer ?
#
loop_
_entity_poly.entity_id
_entity_poly.type
_entity_poly.pdbx_seq_one_letter_code
_entity_poly.pdbx_strand_id
1 'polypeptide(L)'
;MSEKTDPTTSPDNAQDLALIFIALAYGADAELTDREIESLTAALSRWRPEADEERIREIVVEAWAVFEEDEEGDEVVRAIENLNTVLKPASKQRALEDVMRVAEADGLLLTSERSLIAVLAATWDLRGSEAELIANTTATIDSRPVWSILHDIAVLGIAVAHGSTGSLDEVEIDSLSGRLSGWRSELEIDDTREIIRSALEIYSTLELTVILQQSASSIKERLPHALRLIVLDDLIAVAEADGRMNRNEADMIGSLAQAWQLGVRVDA
;
A
#
# COMPACT_ATOMS: atom_id res chain seq x y z
N MET A 1 -6.68 40.93 -25.49
CA MET A 1 -6.97 40.69 -24.06
C MET A 1 -6.62 39.24 -23.82
N SER A 2 -5.47 38.97 -23.22
CA SER A 2 -5.09 37.60 -22.86
C SER A 2 -5.88 37.22 -21.61
N GLU A 3 -6.79 36.27 -21.76
CA GLU A 3 -7.49 35.61 -20.67
C GLU A 3 -6.42 34.94 -19.81
N LYS A 4 -6.23 35.45 -18.58
CA LYS A 4 -5.33 34.82 -17.62
C LYS A 4 -5.96 33.49 -17.24
N THR A 5 -5.46 32.39 -17.81
CA THR A 5 -5.73 31.04 -17.34
C THR A 5 -5.45 31.00 -15.84
N ASP A 6 -6.43 30.51 -15.06
CA ASP A 6 -6.22 30.29 -13.62
C ASP A 6 -5.07 29.28 -13.51
N PRO A 7 -4.01 29.55 -12.72
CA PRO A 7 -2.92 28.58 -12.54
C PRO A 7 -3.45 27.18 -12.20
N THR A 8 -4.62 27.08 -11.56
CA THR A 8 -5.28 25.82 -11.24
C THR A 8 -5.70 24.97 -12.45
N THR A 9 -5.75 25.51 -13.67
CA THR A 9 -6.12 24.78 -14.90
C THR A 9 -4.94 24.63 -15.88
N SER A 10 -3.70 24.86 -15.42
CA SER A 10 -2.50 24.66 -16.24
C SER A 10 -2.36 23.21 -16.71
N PRO A 11 -1.80 22.94 -17.91
CA PRO A 11 -1.49 21.58 -18.37
C PRO A 11 -0.66 20.80 -17.36
N ASP A 12 0.38 21.42 -16.81
CA ASP A 12 1.31 20.79 -15.86
C ASP A 12 0.59 20.36 -14.57
N ASN A 13 -0.35 21.18 -14.08
CA ASN A 13 -1.11 20.86 -12.87
C ASN A 13 -2.14 19.74 -13.13
N ALA A 14 -2.67 19.66 -14.35
CA ALA A 14 -3.55 18.56 -14.75
C ALA A 14 -2.75 17.25 -14.89
N GLN A 15 -1.49 17.33 -15.34
CA GLN A 15 -0.59 16.19 -15.39
C GLN A 15 -0.18 15.72 -13.99
N ASP A 16 0.17 16.63 -13.08
CA ASP A 16 0.45 16.30 -11.67
C ASP A 16 -0.78 15.69 -10.97
N LEU A 17 -1.99 16.20 -11.26
CA LEU A 17 -3.24 15.60 -10.76
C LEU A 17 -3.47 14.20 -11.35
N ALA A 18 -3.23 14.02 -12.65
CA ALA A 18 -3.35 12.72 -13.30
C ALA A 18 -2.38 11.70 -12.69
N LEU A 19 -1.13 12.10 -12.40
CA LEU A 19 -0.13 11.26 -11.75
C LEU A 19 -0.58 10.82 -10.36
N ILE A 20 -1.13 11.74 -9.55
CA ILE A 20 -1.68 11.41 -8.23
C ILE A 20 -2.88 10.46 -8.34
N PHE A 21 -3.79 10.69 -9.30
CA PHE A 21 -4.95 9.80 -9.51
C PHE A 21 -4.53 8.40 -9.96
N ILE A 22 -3.52 8.28 -10.81
CA ILE A 22 -2.95 6.99 -11.22
C ILE A 22 -2.27 6.29 -10.05
N ALA A 23 -1.43 7.00 -9.29
CA ALA A 23 -0.75 6.43 -8.13
C ALA A 23 -1.74 5.95 -7.06
N LEU A 24 -2.88 6.61 -6.93
CA LEU A 24 -3.97 6.20 -6.05
C LEU A 24 -4.61 4.89 -6.52
N ALA A 25 -5.15 4.88 -7.73
CA ALA A 25 -5.90 3.75 -8.26
C ALA A 25 -4.99 2.53 -8.52
N TYR A 26 -3.82 2.73 -9.12
CA TYR A 26 -2.89 1.64 -9.46
C TYR A 26 -2.03 1.17 -8.29
N GLY A 27 -1.61 2.08 -7.39
CA GLY A 27 -0.65 1.75 -6.33
C GLY A 27 -1.18 0.77 -5.27
N ALA A 28 -2.46 0.40 -5.36
CA ALA A 28 -3.16 -0.40 -4.36
C ALA A 28 -3.28 -1.88 -4.72
N ASP A 29 -3.58 -2.20 -5.97
CA ASP A 29 -3.77 -3.57 -6.47
C ASP A 29 -2.98 -3.87 -7.75
N ALA A 30 -2.17 -2.92 -8.23
CA ALA A 30 -1.43 -2.99 -9.49
C ALA A 30 -2.33 -3.18 -10.72
N GLU A 31 -3.59 -2.74 -10.65
CA GLU A 31 -4.53 -2.69 -11.75
C GLU A 31 -5.17 -1.29 -11.87
N LEU A 32 -5.64 -0.95 -13.06
CA LEU A 32 -6.53 0.19 -13.27
C LEU A 32 -7.79 -0.35 -13.92
N THR A 33 -8.91 -0.30 -13.21
CA THR A 33 -10.20 -0.71 -13.74
C THR A 33 -10.73 0.32 -14.73
N ASP A 34 -11.60 -0.13 -15.65
CA ASP A 34 -12.28 0.77 -16.60
C ASP A 34 -13.05 1.90 -15.86
N ARG A 35 -13.59 1.62 -14.67
CA ARG A 35 -14.34 2.60 -13.87
C ARG A 35 -13.45 3.67 -13.25
N GLU A 36 -12.24 3.30 -12.84
CA GLU A 36 -11.26 4.25 -12.32
C GLU A 36 -10.73 5.13 -13.44
N ILE A 37 -10.45 4.57 -14.63
CA ILE A 37 -10.05 5.33 -15.81
C ILE A 37 -11.16 6.32 -16.22
N GLU A 38 -12.42 5.89 -16.23
CA GLU A 38 -13.58 6.75 -16.48
C GLU A 38 -13.68 7.88 -15.44
N SER A 39 -13.53 7.55 -14.17
CA SER A 39 -13.64 8.51 -13.05
C SER A 39 -12.50 9.52 -13.05
N LEU A 40 -11.28 9.07 -13.33
CA LEU A 40 -10.08 9.88 -13.50
C LEU A 40 -10.23 10.81 -14.70
N THR A 41 -10.67 10.31 -15.85
CA THR A 41 -10.93 11.10 -17.07
C THR A 41 -11.99 12.17 -16.81
N ALA A 42 -13.07 11.81 -16.10
CA ALA A 42 -14.11 12.74 -15.71
C ALA A 42 -13.60 13.81 -14.73
N ALA A 43 -12.69 13.44 -13.83
CA ALA A 43 -12.01 14.39 -12.92
C ALA A 43 -11.16 15.38 -13.69
N LEU A 44 -10.24 14.91 -14.52
CA LEU A 44 -9.38 15.77 -15.33
C LEU A 44 -10.17 16.69 -16.25
N SER A 45 -11.28 16.22 -16.83
CA SER A 45 -12.17 17.06 -17.65
C SER A 45 -12.75 18.25 -16.88
N ARG A 46 -12.99 18.13 -15.56
CA ARG A 46 -13.43 19.25 -14.71
C ARG A 46 -12.31 20.26 -14.44
N TRP A 47 -11.06 19.80 -14.39
CA TRP A 47 -9.87 20.63 -14.22
C TRP A 47 -9.42 21.31 -15.52
N ARG A 48 -9.83 20.78 -16.67
CA ARG A 48 -9.48 21.25 -18.01
C ARG A 48 -10.73 21.36 -18.91
N PRO A 49 -11.71 22.21 -18.59
CA PRO A 49 -12.97 22.32 -19.34
C PRO A 49 -12.78 22.77 -20.79
N GLU A 50 -11.65 23.39 -21.11
CA GLU A 50 -11.27 23.81 -22.47
C GLU A 50 -10.63 22.69 -23.31
N ALA A 51 -10.19 21.60 -22.69
CA ALA A 51 -9.59 20.47 -23.38
C ALA A 51 -10.69 19.54 -23.93
N ASP A 52 -10.47 19.02 -25.13
CA ASP A 52 -11.29 17.95 -25.66
C ASP A 52 -10.88 16.59 -25.08
N GLU A 53 -11.70 15.58 -25.36
CA GLU A 53 -11.51 14.23 -24.82
C GLU A 53 -10.16 13.62 -25.26
N GLU A 54 -9.69 13.94 -26.47
CA GLU A 54 -8.40 13.47 -26.98
C GLU A 54 -7.25 14.05 -26.15
N ARG A 55 -7.28 15.35 -25.85
CA ARG A 55 -6.26 15.97 -25.01
C ARG A 55 -6.30 15.48 -23.56
N ILE A 56 -7.48 15.18 -23.00
CA ILE A 56 -7.56 14.58 -21.67
C ILE A 56 -6.90 13.19 -21.67
N ARG A 57 -7.21 12.34 -22.67
CA ARG A 57 -6.58 11.01 -22.79
C ARG A 57 -5.06 11.12 -22.94
N GLU A 58 -4.57 12.09 -23.71
CA GLU A 58 -3.13 12.33 -23.84
C GLU A 58 -2.47 12.63 -22.49
N ILE A 59 -3.09 13.48 -21.66
CA ILE A 59 -2.59 13.77 -20.30
C ILE A 59 -2.55 12.49 -19.44
N VAL A 60 -3.57 11.64 -19.54
CA VAL A 60 -3.61 10.37 -18.80
C VAL A 60 -2.48 9.45 -19.24
N VAL A 61 -2.25 9.31 -20.55
CA VAL A 61 -1.19 8.47 -21.11
C VAL A 61 0.20 9.01 -20.74
N GLU A 62 0.40 10.32 -20.81
CA GLU A 62 1.66 10.97 -20.40
C GLU A 62 1.93 10.75 -18.89
N ALA A 63 0.92 10.92 -18.04
CA ALA A 63 1.06 10.68 -16.60
C ALA A 63 1.30 9.21 -16.28
N TRP A 64 0.68 8.29 -17.01
CA TRP A 64 0.91 6.85 -16.88
C TRP A 64 2.35 6.48 -17.19
N ALA A 65 2.90 7.00 -18.30
CA ALA A 65 4.30 6.74 -18.66
C ALA A 65 5.28 7.25 -17.59
N VAL A 66 5.02 8.43 -17.02
CA VAL A 66 5.81 8.96 -15.90
C VAL A 66 5.71 8.07 -14.67
N PHE A 67 4.50 7.60 -14.35
CA PHE A 67 4.29 6.70 -13.22
C PHE A 67 5.00 5.36 -13.39
N GLU A 68 4.97 4.77 -14.59
CA GLU A 68 5.62 3.49 -14.89
C GLU A 68 7.16 3.59 -14.83
N GLU A 69 7.73 4.74 -15.18
CA GLU A 69 9.17 5.01 -15.09
C GLU A 69 9.63 5.41 -13.67
N ASP A 70 8.71 5.74 -12.76
CA ASP A 70 8.99 6.21 -11.40
C ASP A 70 9.16 5.04 -10.41
N GLU A 71 10.31 4.35 -10.48
CA GLU A 71 10.62 3.19 -9.63
C GLU A 71 10.62 3.49 -8.12
N GLU A 72 10.93 4.73 -7.72
CA GLU A 72 11.09 5.13 -6.31
C GLU A 72 9.91 5.96 -5.75
N GLY A 73 8.96 6.38 -6.61
CA GLY A 73 7.80 7.19 -6.24
C GLY A 73 8.10 8.69 -6.08
N ASP A 74 9.27 9.14 -6.57
CA ASP A 74 9.76 10.51 -6.42
C ASP A 74 8.93 11.50 -7.23
N GLU A 75 8.42 11.11 -8.40
CA GLU A 75 7.59 11.96 -9.25
C GLU A 75 6.21 12.19 -8.64
N VAL A 76 5.63 11.17 -8.01
CA VAL A 76 4.36 11.30 -7.27
C VAL A 76 4.54 12.27 -6.10
N VAL A 77 5.60 12.14 -5.31
CA VAL A 77 5.90 13.06 -4.20
C VAL A 77 6.10 14.48 -4.73
N ARG A 78 6.87 14.66 -5.81
CA ARG A 78 7.10 15.95 -6.46
C ARG A 78 5.79 16.60 -6.91
N ALA A 79 4.87 15.84 -7.51
CA ALA A 79 3.57 16.33 -7.92
C ALA A 79 2.73 16.81 -6.73
N ILE A 80 2.71 16.05 -5.63
CA ILE A 80 2.00 16.42 -4.39
C ILE A 80 2.53 17.74 -3.83
N GLU A 81 3.85 17.87 -3.75
CA GLU A 81 4.52 19.08 -3.26
C GLU A 81 4.28 20.27 -4.19
N ASN A 82 4.40 20.07 -5.51
CA ASN A 82 4.16 21.13 -6.49
C ASN A 82 2.73 21.66 -6.36
N LEU A 83 1.72 20.77 -6.39
CA LEU A 83 0.31 21.12 -6.22
C LEU A 83 0.03 21.80 -4.87
N ASN A 84 0.74 21.43 -3.81
CA ASN A 84 0.64 22.11 -2.52
C ASN A 84 1.02 23.60 -2.61
N THR A 85 2.01 23.93 -3.44
CA THR A 85 2.48 25.32 -3.62
C THR A 85 1.61 26.13 -4.58
N VAL A 86 1.08 25.50 -5.64
CA VAL A 86 0.38 26.21 -6.72
C VAL A 86 -1.13 26.28 -6.53
N LEU A 87 -1.75 25.29 -5.86
CA LEU A 87 -3.19 25.26 -5.66
C LEU A 87 -3.63 26.17 -4.49
N LYS A 88 -4.73 26.88 -4.71
CA LYS A 88 -5.42 27.63 -3.65
C LYS A 88 -6.14 26.66 -2.69
N PRO A 89 -6.43 27.03 -1.44
CA PRO A 89 -7.08 26.14 -0.46
C PRO A 89 -8.37 25.46 -0.98
N ALA A 90 -9.25 26.22 -1.63
CA ALA A 90 -10.49 25.67 -2.21
C ALA A 90 -10.22 24.67 -3.35
N SER A 91 -9.13 24.85 -4.09
CA SER A 91 -8.71 23.92 -5.15
C SER A 91 -8.08 22.66 -4.56
N LYS A 92 -7.31 22.77 -3.48
CA LYS A 92 -6.78 21.60 -2.75
C LYS A 92 -7.91 20.73 -2.21
N GLN A 93 -8.95 21.35 -1.63
CA GLN A 93 -10.13 20.63 -1.15
C GLN A 93 -10.85 19.91 -2.30
N ARG A 94 -11.08 20.60 -3.42
CA ARG A 94 -11.68 19.98 -4.61
C ARG A 94 -10.85 18.83 -5.16
N ALA A 95 -9.52 18.99 -5.19
CA ALA A 95 -8.61 17.94 -5.63
C ALA A 95 -8.71 16.72 -4.73
N LEU A 96 -8.74 16.91 -3.40
CA LEU A 96 -8.94 15.82 -2.44
C LEU A 96 -10.30 15.13 -2.62
N GLU A 97 -11.37 15.89 -2.91
CA GLU A 97 -12.68 15.33 -3.25
C GLU A 97 -12.69 14.55 -4.58
N ASP A 98 -11.88 14.96 -5.56
CA ASP A 98 -11.70 14.24 -6.82
C ASP A 98 -10.89 12.95 -6.61
N VAL A 99 -9.81 13.00 -5.80
CA VAL A 99 -9.03 11.81 -5.37
C VAL A 99 -9.96 10.79 -4.73
N MET A 100 -10.79 11.19 -3.77
CA MET A 100 -11.76 10.30 -3.13
C MET A 100 -12.73 9.67 -4.14
N ARG A 101 -13.24 10.45 -5.10
CA ARG A 101 -14.15 9.94 -6.14
C ARG A 101 -13.51 8.95 -7.09
N VAL A 102 -12.20 9.08 -7.35
CA VAL A 102 -11.46 8.10 -8.15
C VAL A 102 -11.31 6.80 -7.36
N ALA A 103 -10.90 6.87 -6.10
CA ALA A 103 -10.75 5.68 -5.24
C ALA A 103 -12.09 4.96 -4.95
N GLU A 104 -13.23 5.65 -5.00
CA GLU A 104 -14.54 5.01 -4.81
C GLU A 104 -15.10 4.37 -6.10
N ALA A 105 -14.45 4.54 -7.25
CA ALA A 105 -15.04 4.27 -8.56
C ALA A 105 -15.38 2.79 -8.78
N ASP A 106 -14.57 1.89 -8.23
CA ASP A 106 -14.76 0.45 -8.31
C ASP A 106 -15.72 -0.09 -7.22
N GLY A 107 -16.00 0.72 -6.20
CA GLY A 107 -16.86 0.44 -5.05
C GLY A 107 -16.13 -0.12 -3.83
N LEU A 108 -14.80 -0.19 -3.83
CA LEU A 108 -13.96 -0.69 -2.75
C LEU A 108 -12.85 0.31 -2.43
N LEU A 109 -12.92 0.96 -1.26
CA LEU A 109 -11.87 1.87 -0.83
C LEU A 109 -10.76 1.10 -0.10
N LEU A 110 -9.62 0.92 -0.76
CA LEU A 110 -8.48 0.16 -0.29
C LEU A 110 -7.68 0.93 0.76
N THR A 111 -6.88 0.18 1.51
CA THR A 111 -6.14 0.72 2.64
C THR A 111 -4.90 1.53 2.23
N SER A 112 -4.24 1.14 1.15
CA SER A 112 -3.18 1.90 0.47
C SER A 112 -3.69 3.24 -0.04
N GLU A 113 -4.87 3.26 -0.67
CA GLU A 113 -5.52 4.48 -1.15
C GLU A 113 -5.84 5.44 0.00
N ARG A 114 -6.43 4.92 1.09
CA ARG A 114 -6.65 5.69 2.33
C ARG A 114 -5.36 6.28 2.89
N SER A 115 -4.26 5.53 2.83
CA SER A 115 -2.97 5.99 3.30
C SER A 115 -2.44 7.14 2.45
N LEU A 116 -2.58 7.07 1.12
CA LEU A 116 -2.20 8.15 0.21
C LEU A 116 -3.10 9.38 0.40
N ILE A 117 -4.42 9.19 0.57
CA ILE A 117 -5.39 10.25 0.89
C ILE A 117 -5.00 10.97 2.19
N ALA A 118 -4.61 10.22 3.23
CA ALA A 118 -4.15 10.79 4.50
C ALA A 118 -2.86 11.61 4.33
N VAL A 119 -1.90 11.13 3.53
CA VAL A 119 -0.67 11.86 3.22
C VAL A 119 -0.97 13.16 2.47
N LEU A 120 -1.85 13.10 1.47
CA LEU A 120 -2.32 14.29 0.72
C LEU A 120 -2.98 15.31 1.64
N ALA A 121 -3.95 14.86 2.45
CA ALA A 121 -4.66 15.73 3.39
C ALA A 121 -3.72 16.33 4.43
N ALA A 122 -2.74 15.58 4.93
CA ALA A 122 -1.73 16.09 5.84
C ALA A 122 -0.81 17.13 5.17
N THR A 123 -0.39 16.88 3.93
CA THR A 123 0.52 17.77 3.18
C THR A 123 -0.14 19.08 2.77
N TRP A 124 -1.45 19.03 2.49
CA TRP A 124 -2.24 20.19 2.06
C TRP A 124 -2.95 20.93 3.21
N ASP A 125 -2.73 20.51 4.46
CA ASP A 125 -3.36 21.06 5.67
C ASP A 125 -4.90 20.92 5.68
N LEU A 126 -5.39 19.75 5.24
CA LEU A 126 -6.81 19.41 5.06
C LEU A 126 -7.28 18.21 5.91
N ARG A 127 -6.58 17.88 7.01
CA ARG A 127 -6.89 16.69 7.85
C ARG A 127 -8.34 16.61 8.34
N GLY A 128 -9.01 17.76 8.53
CA GLY A 128 -10.43 17.80 8.89
C GLY A 128 -11.36 17.34 7.76
N SER A 129 -11.00 17.61 6.52
CA SER A 129 -11.78 17.23 5.33
C SER A 129 -11.63 15.74 4.99
N GLU A 130 -10.47 15.14 5.24
CA GLU A 130 -10.25 13.70 5.08
C GLU A 130 -11.25 12.88 5.91
N ALA A 131 -11.36 13.18 7.21
CA ALA A 131 -12.25 12.43 8.10
C ALA A 131 -13.73 12.56 7.68
N GLU A 132 -14.13 13.72 7.16
CA GLU A 132 -15.47 13.95 6.63
C GLU A 132 -15.71 13.18 5.32
N LEU A 133 -14.71 13.10 4.43
CA LEU A 133 -14.81 12.32 3.19
C LEU A 133 -14.92 10.83 3.46
N ILE A 134 -14.08 10.29 4.37
CA ILE A 134 -14.14 8.88 4.76
C ILE A 134 -15.48 8.54 5.42
N ALA A 135 -16.01 9.43 6.28
CA ALA A 135 -17.30 9.20 6.93
C ALA A 135 -18.50 9.19 5.97
N ASN A 136 -18.38 9.89 4.84
CA ASN A 136 -19.43 10.03 3.83
C ASN A 136 -19.23 9.14 2.59
N THR A 137 -18.22 8.27 2.60
CA THR A 137 -17.91 7.40 1.46
C THR A 137 -19.08 6.47 1.13
N THR A 138 -19.28 6.23 -0.17
CA THR A 138 -20.27 5.26 -0.65
C THR A 138 -19.66 3.89 -0.98
N ALA A 139 -18.33 3.81 -1.05
CA ALA A 139 -17.61 2.58 -1.26
C ALA A 139 -17.63 1.69 -0.01
N THR A 140 -17.51 0.40 -0.22
CA THR A 140 -17.20 -0.53 0.88
C THR A 140 -15.79 -0.21 1.33
N ILE A 141 -15.63 0.22 2.58
CA ILE A 141 -14.29 0.42 3.12
C ILE A 141 -13.67 -0.96 3.30
N ASP A 142 -12.52 -1.17 2.67
CA ASP A 142 -11.69 -2.32 2.95
C ASP A 142 -11.39 -2.35 4.45
N SER A 143 -11.99 -3.33 5.13
CA SER A 143 -11.86 -3.52 6.57
C SER A 143 -10.52 -4.13 6.96
N ARG A 144 -9.65 -4.40 5.98
CA ARG A 144 -8.26 -4.78 6.26
C ARG A 144 -7.56 -3.59 6.96
N PRO A 145 -6.84 -3.81 8.07
CA PRO A 145 -6.04 -2.77 8.72
C PRO A 145 -4.96 -2.23 7.78
N VAL A 146 -4.37 -1.08 8.12
CA VAL A 146 -3.17 -0.53 7.42
C VAL A 146 -2.11 -1.61 7.30
N TRP A 147 -1.97 -2.18 6.10
CA TRP A 147 -1.04 -3.26 5.80
C TRP A 147 0.38 -2.76 6.08
N SER A 148 0.87 -3.16 7.23
CA SER A 148 2.14 -2.71 7.79
C SER A 148 3.19 -3.79 7.63
N ILE A 149 4.44 -3.44 7.91
CA ILE A 149 5.54 -4.41 7.92
C ILE A 149 5.27 -5.60 8.87
N LEU A 150 4.43 -5.42 9.89
CA LEU A 150 4.03 -6.50 10.79
C LEU A 150 3.08 -7.49 10.11
N HIS A 151 2.29 -7.06 9.13
CA HIS A 151 1.46 -7.95 8.32
C HIS A 151 2.33 -8.77 7.38
N ASP A 152 3.36 -8.17 6.76
CA ASP A 152 4.33 -8.90 5.94
C ASP A 152 5.09 -9.95 6.76
N ILE A 153 5.50 -9.60 7.99
CA ILE A 153 6.13 -10.54 8.93
C ILE A 153 5.14 -11.64 9.33
N ALA A 154 3.88 -11.30 9.61
CA ALA A 154 2.84 -12.27 9.96
C ALA A 154 2.54 -13.25 8.81
N VAL A 155 2.45 -12.78 7.57
CA VAL A 155 2.26 -13.62 6.38
C VAL A 155 3.41 -14.62 6.22
N LEU A 156 4.66 -14.17 6.35
CA LEU A 156 5.81 -15.07 6.29
C LEU A 156 5.84 -16.05 7.47
N GLY A 157 5.48 -15.61 8.69
CA GLY A 157 5.37 -16.46 9.88
C GLY A 157 4.32 -17.55 9.72
N ILE A 158 3.14 -17.22 9.19
CA ILE A 158 2.08 -18.17 8.86
C ILE A 158 2.56 -19.15 7.80
N ALA A 159 3.29 -18.67 6.78
CA ALA A 159 3.80 -19.53 5.72
C ALA A 159 4.82 -20.56 6.22
N VAL A 160 5.70 -20.12 7.13
CA VAL A 160 6.69 -20.98 7.79
C VAL A 160 5.97 -22.05 8.64
N ALA A 161 5.03 -21.64 9.50
CA ALA A 161 4.24 -22.56 10.32
C ALA A 161 3.37 -23.53 9.49
N HIS A 162 2.69 -23.04 8.46
CA HIS A 162 1.76 -23.84 7.67
C HIS A 162 2.44 -24.76 6.64
N GLY A 163 3.55 -24.32 6.01
CA GLY A 163 4.25 -25.06 4.94
C GLY A 163 4.85 -26.41 5.37
N SER A 164 4.79 -26.67 6.67
CA SER A 164 5.32 -27.80 7.42
C SER A 164 4.35 -28.96 7.55
N THR A 165 3.15 -28.69 8.08
CA THR A 165 2.17 -29.71 8.46
C THR A 165 0.88 -29.64 7.64
N GLY A 166 0.67 -28.56 6.87
CA GLY A 166 -0.61 -28.27 6.21
C GLY A 166 -1.72 -27.87 7.20
N SER A 167 -1.35 -27.57 8.45
CA SER A 167 -2.20 -26.98 9.47
C SER A 167 -1.42 -25.91 10.22
N LEU A 168 -2.09 -24.87 10.70
CA LEU A 168 -1.50 -23.93 11.65
C LEU A 168 -1.90 -24.36 13.05
N ASP A 169 -0.93 -24.79 13.85
CA ASP A 169 -1.19 -25.21 15.22
C ASP A 169 -1.25 -24.00 16.17
N GLU A 170 -2.04 -24.12 17.23
CA GLU A 170 -2.28 -23.04 18.21
C GLU A 170 -0.97 -22.54 18.84
N VAL A 171 0.02 -23.43 19.00
CA VAL A 171 1.35 -23.12 19.55
C VAL A 171 2.17 -22.21 18.63
N GLU A 172 2.09 -22.41 17.31
CA GLU A 172 2.81 -21.60 16.33
C GLU A 172 2.17 -20.20 16.20
N ILE A 173 0.83 -20.15 16.24
CA ILE A 173 0.07 -18.90 16.26
C ILE A 173 0.39 -18.11 17.54
N ASP A 174 0.45 -18.77 18.69
CA ASP A 174 0.83 -18.13 19.97
C ASP A 174 2.28 -17.63 19.95
N SER A 175 3.20 -18.40 19.37
CA SER A 175 4.60 -17.97 19.17
C SER A 175 4.68 -16.73 18.29
N LEU A 176 4.00 -16.74 17.13
CA LEU A 176 3.94 -15.62 16.20
C LEU A 176 3.33 -14.37 16.86
N SER A 177 2.23 -14.54 17.59
CA SER A 177 1.58 -13.47 18.36
C SER A 177 2.53 -12.85 19.38
N GLY A 178 3.25 -13.68 20.15
CA GLY A 178 4.24 -13.22 21.11
C GLY A 178 5.37 -12.41 20.46
N ARG A 179 5.86 -12.84 19.29
CA ARG A 179 6.90 -12.13 18.54
C ARG A 179 6.40 -10.79 18.01
N LEU A 180 5.25 -10.76 17.34
CA LEU A 180 4.66 -9.54 16.78
C LEU A 180 4.38 -8.48 17.85
N SER A 181 3.88 -8.89 19.03
CA SER A 181 3.72 -7.98 20.18
C SER A 181 5.05 -7.39 20.67
N GLY A 182 6.18 -8.09 20.48
CA GLY A 182 7.52 -7.61 20.84
C GLY A 182 8.04 -6.47 19.96
N TRP A 183 7.58 -6.37 18.71
CA TRP A 183 8.02 -5.33 17.76
C TRP A 183 7.46 -3.93 18.08
N ARG A 184 6.32 -3.86 18.78
CA ARG A 184 5.74 -2.60 19.24
C ARG A 184 5.15 -2.80 20.63
N SER A 185 5.89 -2.38 21.65
CA SER A 185 5.44 -2.40 23.04
C SER A 185 4.21 -1.54 23.34
N GLU A 186 3.75 -0.74 22.37
CA GLU A 186 2.57 0.13 22.45
C GLU A 186 1.33 -0.44 21.73
N LEU A 187 1.42 -1.58 21.03
CA LEU A 187 0.24 -2.24 20.46
C LEU A 187 -0.56 -2.91 21.57
N GLU A 188 -1.88 -2.70 21.58
CA GLU A 188 -2.74 -3.49 22.45
C GLU A 188 -2.85 -4.92 21.89
N ILE A 189 -3.14 -5.90 22.76
CA ILE A 189 -3.24 -7.32 22.40
C ILE A 189 -4.25 -7.56 21.27
N ASP A 190 -5.30 -6.73 21.20
CA ASP A 190 -6.32 -6.80 20.16
C ASP A 190 -5.80 -6.38 18.77
N ASP A 191 -4.79 -5.50 18.70
CA ASP A 191 -4.16 -5.11 17.43
C ASP A 191 -3.29 -6.22 16.84
N THR A 192 -2.62 -7.03 17.68
CA THR A 192 -1.79 -8.15 17.22
C THR A 192 -2.65 -9.28 16.65
N ARG A 193 -3.77 -9.59 17.30
CA ARG A 193 -4.71 -10.60 16.79
C ARG A 193 -5.33 -10.19 15.46
N GLU A 194 -5.61 -8.91 15.30
CA GLU A 194 -6.14 -8.38 14.05
C GLU A 194 -5.11 -8.48 12.92
N ILE A 195 -3.83 -8.17 13.16
CA ILE A 195 -2.74 -8.37 12.19
C ILE A 195 -2.66 -9.84 11.74
N ILE A 196 -2.69 -10.78 12.69
CA ILE A 196 -2.64 -12.22 12.36
C ILE A 196 -3.87 -12.65 11.57
N ARG A 197 -5.07 -12.17 11.96
CA ARG A 197 -6.32 -12.48 11.25
C ARG A 197 -6.26 -12.00 9.80
N SER A 198 -5.84 -10.77 9.55
CA SER A 198 -5.70 -10.23 8.19
C SER A 198 -4.63 -10.97 7.38
N ALA A 199 -3.52 -11.34 8.00
CA ALA A 199 -2.49 -12.13 7.35
C ALA A 199 -2.99 -13.54 6.97
N LEU A 200 -3.80 -14.19 7.82
CA LEU A 200 -4.45 -15.47 7.51
C LEU A 200 -5.46 -15.36 6.36
N GLU A 201 -6.25 -14.30 6.34
CA GLU A 201 -7.20 -14.02 5.26
C GLU A 201 -6.48 -13.95 3.91
N ILE A 202 -5.39 -13.19 3.82
CA ILE A 202 -4.57 -13.10 2.60
C ILE A 202 -3.86 -14.42 2.28
N TYR A 203 -3.29 -15.09 3.28
CA TYR A 203 -2.61 -16.37 3.10
C TYR A 203 -3.54 -17.46 2.51
N SER A 204 -4.84 -17.39 2.80
CA SER A 204 -5.84 -18.34 2.31
C SER A 204 -6.27 -18.15 0.84
N THR A 205 -5.71 -17.16 0.15
CA THR A 205 -6.06 -16.83 -1.24
C THR A 205 -5.29 -17.69 -2.27
N LEU A 206 -5.74 -17.69 -3.53
CA LEU A 206 -5.20 -18.56 -4.60
C LEU A 206 -3.81 -18.14 -5.11
N GLU A 207 -3.30 -16.95 -4.74
CA GLU A 207 -2.06 -16.37 -5.26
C GLU A 207 -0.91 -16.34 -4.24
N LEU A 208 -0.88 -17.36 -3.38
CA LEU A 208 0.04 -17.41 -2.24
C LEU A 208 1.52 -17.15 -2.61
N THR A 209 2.01 -17.69 -3.72
CA THR A 209 3.41 -17.48 -4.14
C THR A 209 3.75 -16.01 -4.40
N VAL A 210 2.82 -15.25 -4.99
CA VAL A 210 3.00 -13.82 -5.29
C VAL A 210 3.01 -13.02 -3.99
N ILE A 211 2.07 -13.32 -3.10
CA ILE A 211 1.97 -12.69 -1.77
C ILE A 211 3.26 -12.90 -0.96
N LEU A 212 3.79 -14.12 -0.92
CA LEU A 212 5.03 -14.41 -0.18
C LEU A 212 6.23 -13.66 -0.75
N GLN A 213 6.31 -13.53 -2.08
CA GLN A 213 7.36 -12.75 -2.72
C GLN A 213 7.23 -11.26 -2.41
N GLN A 214 6.03 -10.70 -2.48
CA GLN A 214 5.75 -9.30 -2.15
C GLN A 214 6.09 -8.98 -0.70
N SER A 215 5.65 -9.81 0.25
CA SER A 215 5.98 -9.62 1.67
C SER A 215 7.48 -9.74 1.95
N ALA A 216 8.18 -10.67 1.29
CA ALA A 216 9.63 -10.80 1.40
C ALA A 216 10.38 -9.58 0.83
N SER A 217 9.93 -9.03 -0.29
CA SER A 217 10.50 -7.80 -0.89
C SER A 217 10.24 -6.57 -0.04
N SER A 218 9.00 -6.38 0.44
CA SER A 218 8.61 -5.30 1.36
C SER A 218 9.51 -5.27 2.60
N ILE A 219 9.76 -6.43 3.23
CA ILE A 219 10.68 -6.54 4.37
C ILE A 219 12.11 -6.17 3.99
N LYS A 220 12.58 -6.59 2.82
CA LYS A 220 13.93 -6.30 2.34
C LYS A 220 14.18 -4.80 2.17
N GLU A 221 13.22 -4.12 1.56
CA GLU A 221 13.29 -2.71 1.16
C GLU A 221 13.07 -1.78 2.36
N ARG A 222 12.12 -2.12 3.24
CA ARG A 222 11.70 -1.23 4.32
C ARG A 222 12.48 -1.40 5.61
N LEU A 223 13.13 -2.56 5.83
CA LEU A 223 13.88 -2.81 7.07
C LEU A 223 15.40 -2.73 6.88
N PRO A 224 16.11 -1.99 7.76
CA PRO A 224 17.56 -2.06 7.87
C PRO A 224 18.04 -3.49 8.11
N HIS A 225 19.26 -3.80 7.67
CA HIS A 225 19.86 -5.14 7.77
C HIS A 225 19.79 -5.74 9.19
N ALA A 226 20.01 -4.93 10.23
CA ALA A 226 19.92 -5.38 11.61
C ALA A 226 18.51 -5.85 12.00
N LEU A 227 17.46 -5.19 11.53
CA LEU A 227 16.08 -5.57 11.81
C LEU A 227 15.67 -6.81 11.00
N ARG A 228 16.22 -7.01 9.80
CA ARG A 228 15.99 -8.23 9.01
C ARG A 228 16.53 -9.50 9.69
N LEU A 229 17.62 -9.38 10.45
CA LEU A 229 18.12 -10.47 11.30
C LEU A 229 17.14 -10.79 12.44
N ILE A 230 16.49 -9.79 13.02
CA ILE A 230 15.48 -9.98 14.07
C ILE A 230 14.23 -10.65 13.47
N VAL A 231 13.77 -10.23 12.29
CA VAL A 231 12.67 -10.91 11.59
C VAL A 231 13.02 -12.36 11.33
N LEU A 232 14.23 -12.66 10.87
CA LEU A 232 14.67 -14.03 10.64
C LEU A 232 14.70 -14.86 11.94
N ASP A 233 15.17 -14.28 13.05
CA ASP A 233 15.14 -14.92 14.38
C ASP A 233 13.71 -15.23 14.84
N ASP A 234 12.78 -14.30 14.62
CA ASP A 234 11.37 -14.50 14.94
C ASP A 234 10.74 -15.61 14.10
N LEU A 235 11.06 -15.69 12.80
CA LEU A 235 10.59 -16.77 11.93
C LEU A 235 11.15 -18.14 12.34
N ILE A 236 12.43 -18.21 12.75
CA ILE A 236 13.03 -19.42 13.32
C ILE A 236 12.30 -19.83 14.59
N ALA A 237 12.02 -18.88 15.48
CA ALA A 237 11.30 -19.16 16.72
C ALA A 237 9.84 -19.59 16.51
N VAL A 238 9.21 -19.17 15.41
CA VAL A 238 7.89 -19.68 15.01
C VAL A 238 8.02 -21.12 14.51
N ALA A 239 9.00 -21.41 13.65
CA ALA A 239 9.26 -22.77 13.15
C ALA A 239 9.64 -23.76 14.27
N GLU A 240 10.33 -23.31 15.31
CA GLU A 240 10.73 -24.15 16.44
C GLU A 240 9.68 -24.19 17.56
N ALA A 241 8.52 -23.57 17.40
CA ALA A 241 7.54 -23.41 18.47
C ALA A 241 6.98 -24.75 18.98
N ASP A 242 6.84 -25.74 18.10
CA ASP A 242 6.43 -27.10 18.43
C ASP A 242 7.60 -27.98 18.95
N GLY A 243 8.80 -27.40 19.04
CA GLY A 243 10.03 -28.01 19.49
C GLY A 243 10.89 -28.64 18.39
N ARG A 244 10.51 -28.57 17.10
CA ARG A 244 11.33 -29.06 15.99
C ARG A 244 11.06 -28.31 14.68
N MET A 245 12.10 -27.64 14.16
CA MET A 245 12.12 -27.21 12.77
C MET A 245 12.35 -28.39 11.83
N ASN A 246 11.53 -28.51 10.79
CA ASN A 246 11.67 -29.49 9.72
C ASN A 246 12.37 -28.91 8.49
N ARG A 247 12.61 -29.77 7.49
CA ARG A 247 13.34 -29.39 6.28
C ARG A 247 12.63 -28.34 5.43
N ASN A 248 11.30 -28.35 5.32
CA ASN A 248 10.57 -27.38 4.52
C ASN A 248 10.64 -25.98 5.15
N GLU A 249 10.48 -25.90 6.48
CA GLU A 249 10.67 -24.66 7.23
C GLU A 249 12.10 -24.15 7.10
N ALA A 250 13.10 -25.03 7.28
CA ALA A 250 14.50 -24.69 7.12
C ALA A 250 14.84 -24.20 5.70
N ASP A 251 14.28 -24.83 4.67
CA ASP A 251 14.47 -24.43 3.27
C ASP A 251 13.81 -23.07 2.99
N MET A 252 12.61 -22.81 3.52
CA MET A 252 11.93 -21.51 3.40
C MET A 252 12.71 -20.40 4.12
N ILE A 253 13.12 -20.62 5.38
CA ILE A 253 13.92 -19.66 6.16
C ILE A 253 15.27 -19.42 5.47
N GLY A 254 15.92 -20.46 4.96
CA GLY A 254 17.16 -20.35 4.19
C GLY A 254 16.99 -19.53 2.91
N SER A 255 15.88 -19.71 2.19
CA SER A 255 15.54 -18.91 1.00
C SER A 255 15.33 -17.44 1.34
N LEU A 256 14.65 -17.13 2.46
CA LEU A 256 14.46 -15.77 2.95
C LEU A 256 15.78 -15.13 3.38
N ALA A 257 16.62 -15.86 4.12
CA ALA A 257 17.96 -15.40 4.50
C ALA A 257 18.81 -15.05 3.26
N GLN A 258 18.75 -15.87 2.22
CA GLN A 258 19.42 -15.60 0.95
C GLN A 258 18.82 -14.38 0.23
N ALA A 259 17.50 -14.29 0.12
CA ALA A 259 16.80 -13.16 -0.52
C ALA A 259 17.13 -11.81 0.15
N TRP A 260 17.25 -11.84 1.48
CA TRP A 260 17.63 -10.70 2.30
C TRP A 260 19.15 -10.52 2.44
N GLN A 261 19.96 -11.37 1.81
CA GLN A 261 21.43 -11.32 1.84
C GLN A 261 22.01 -11.36 3.27
N LEU A 262 21.33 -12.07 4.16
CA LEU A 262 21.77 -12.31 5.53
C LEU A 262 22.75 -13.49 5.46
N GLY A 263 24.01 -13.28 5.84
CA GLY A 263 25.07 -14.30 5.80
C GLY A 263 24.91 -15.43 6.83
N VAL A 264 23.69 -15.93 7.02
CA VAL A 264 23.29 -16.92 8.02
C VAL A 264 23.10 -18.27 7.33
N ARG A 265 23.58 -19.34 7.96
CA ARG A 265 23.24 -20.72 7.57
C ARG A 265 22.27 -21.26 8.60
N VAL A 266 21.18 -21.84 8.11
CA VAL A 266 20.14 -22.48 8.92
C VAL A 266 20.31 -23.97 8.74
N ASP A 267 20.58 -24.67 9.84
CA ASP A 267 20.71 -26.13 9.86
C ASP A 267 19.40 -26.72 10.43
N ALA A 268 18.84 -27.73 9.74
CA ALA A 268 17.64 -28.46 10.14
C ALA A 268 17.94 -29.66 11.06
#